data_AF-A0A8H4V213-F1
#
_entry.id   AF-A0A8H4V213-F1
#
_cell.length_a   1.000
_cell.length_b   1.000
_cell.length_c   1.000
_cell.angle_alpha   90.00
_cell.angle_beta   90.00
_cell.angle_gamma   90.00
#
_symmetry.space_group_name_H-M   'P 1'
#
loop_
_entity.id
_entity.type
_entity.pdbx_description
1 polymer ?
#
loop_
_entity_poly.entity_id
_entity_poly.type
_entity_poly.pdbx_seq_one_letter_code
_entity_poly.pdbx_strand_id
1 'polypeptide(L)'
;MVWEYAFPIVKKILEDGLTPENSGYWTTFLHMILQCRDPRRAWPLVDWLASFKLDMASNAAFKESSKISLLHQCVIDAGWHFQLEKPIVEDFVAHLDHPYKGVREAMGHTLGSIFRTRYHESHADVDSLIEAQSSSSSIGTYPYDPSKDFSEMLTTVFERLKVWRHERQPGQQTPSSYTSGSKTVLLWLDSTLSSHECTQLVPFFATTFTEELLHMMDVKEDPELQSLAYHVFRHLPNIPYPAENESAFIQTLVHIGQRATSWHQRLRVMINMQIIYFRRLFLLSASDRDKLFECIANMLQDSQHEVRVGASATLSGMIRCSPIALREAYVAKFQERFTKTLVENPLPKKPKNHIGRSSATSSRT
;
A
#
# COMPACT_ATOMS: atom_id res chain seq x y z
N MET A 1 14.91 36.88 -22.88
CA MET A 1 16.36 37.16 -22.71
C MET A 1 17.15 36.06 -21.95
N VAL A 2 16.94 35.77 -20.65
CA VAL A 2 17.77 34.74 -19.96
C VAL A 2 17.46 33.32 -20.42
N TRP A 3 16.19 32.93 -20.47
CA TRP A 3 15.81 31.58 -20.91
C TRP A 3 16.00 31.35 -22.40
N GLU A 4 15.89 32.38 -23.25
CA GLU A 4 16.26 32.27 -24.67
C GLU A 4 17.72 31.81 -24.86
N TYR A 5 18.62 32.27 -23.99
CA TYR A 5 20.02 31.87 -24.00
C TYR A 5 20.26 30.54 -23.28
N ALA A 6 19.75 30.40 -22.05
CA ALA A 6 20.06 29.26 -21.19
C ALA A 6 19.29 27.99 -21.54
N PHE A 7 18.03 28.11 -21.98
CA PHE A 7 17.16 26.95 -22.21
C PHE A 7 17.70 26.01 -23.29
N PRO A 8 18.18 26.46 -24.47
CA PRO A 8 18.74 25.55 -25.47
C PRO A 8 19.94 24.74 -24.94
N ILE A 9 20.76 25.35 -24.09
CA ILE A 9 21.93 24.69 -23.47
C ILE A 9 21.45 23.64 -22.47
N VAL A 10 20.57 24.02 -21.54
CA VAL A 10 20.01 23.12 -20.53
C VAL A 10 19.28 21.96 -21.20
N LYS A 11 18.38 22.25 -22.14
CA LYS A 11 17.61 21.25 -22.90
C LYS A 11 18.52 20.21 -23.55
N LYS A 12 19.56 20.64 -24.28
CA LYS A 12 20.52 19.71 -24.91
C LYS A 12 21.19 18.79 -23.88
N ILE A 13 21.52 19.32 -22.71
CA ILE A 13 22.16 18.51 -21.66
C ILE A 13 21.17 17.52 -21.06
N LEU A 14 19.93 17.93 -20.78
CA LEU A 14 18.90 17.05 -20.22
C LEU A 14 18.39 16.01 -21.24
N GLU A 15 18.44 16.29 -22.54
CA GLU A 15 18.06 15.33 -23.59
C GLU A 15 19.15 14.30 -23.89
N ASP A 16 20.39 14.76 -24.10
CA ASP A 16 21.47 13.93 -24.64
C ASP A 16 22.64 13.71 -23.69
N GLY A 17 22.86 14.64 -22.76
CA GLY A 17 24.06 14.71 -21.93
C GLY A 17 23.95 14.05 -20.56
N LEU A 18 22.80 13.48 -20.20
CA LEU A 18 22.62 12.82 -18.90
C LEU A 18 23.38 11.49 -18.85
N THR A 19 24.14 11.33 -17.78
CA THR A 19 24.83 10.10 -17.41
C THR A 19 24.51 9.74 -15.95
N PRO A 20 24.71 8.50 -15.52
CA PRO A 20 24.53 8.13 -14.11
C PRO A 20 25.37 8.98 -13.15
N GLU A 21 26.52 9.47 -13.61
CA GLU A 21 27.46 10.28 -12.81
C GLU A 21 27.02 11.74 -12.65
N ASN A 22 26.24 12.27 -13.61
CA ASN A 22 25.87 13.69 -13.61
C ASN A 22 24.39 13.97 -13.34
N SER A 23 23.53 12.95 -13.36
CA SER A 23 22.08 13.10 -13.20
C SER A 23 21.73 13.80 -11.88
N GLY A 24 22.41 13.46 -10.79
CA GLY A 24 22.20 14.09 -9.47
C GLY A 24 22.48 15.59 -9.46
N TYR A 25 23.46 16.08 -10.24
CA TYR A 25 23.73 17.52 -10.35
C TYR A 25 22.59 18.24 -11.06
N TRP A 26 22.03 17.65 -12.11
CA TRP A 26 20.92 18.24 -12.86
C TRP A 26 19.60 18.20 -12.09
N THR A 27 19.34 17.15 -11.32
CA THR A 27 18.23 17.11 -10.36
C THR A 27 18.38 18.21 -9.31
N THR A 28 19.58 18.38 -8.74
CA THR A 28 19.86 19.45 -7.77
C THR A 28 19.71 20.83 -8.39
N PHE A 29 20.13 21.01 -9.64
CA PHE A 29 19.93 22.24 -10.40
C PHE A 29 18.44 22.58 -10.52
N LEU A 30 17.60 21.62 -10.92
CA LEU A 30 16.14 21.81 -10.99
C LEU A 30 15.56 22.23 -9.63
N HIS A 31 15.97 21.52 -8.57
CA HIS A 31 15.57 21.85 -7.20
C HIS A 31 15.89 23.30 -6.84
N MET A 32 17.13 23.74 -7.06
CA MET A 32 17.53 25.10 -6.71
C MET A 32 16.80 26.20 -7.50
N ILE A 33 16.42 25.94 -8.76
CA ILE A 33 15.77 26.97 -9.59
C ILE A 33 14.24 27.00 -9.41
N LEU A 34 13.61 25.88 -9.03
CA LEU A 34 12.16 25.75 -8.88
C LEU A 34 11.69 25.88 -7.42
N GLN A 35 12.48 25.43 -6.45
CA GLN A 35 12.09 25.44 -5.04
C GLN A 35 11.74 26.85 -4.55
N CYS A 36 10.59 26.97 -3.86
CA CYS A 36 10.08 28.22 -3.29
C CYS A 36 9.97 29.36 -4.30
N ARG A 37 9.77 29.05 -5.58
CA ARG A 37 9.67 30.03 -6.67
C ARG A 37 8.47 29.72 -7.55
N ASP A 38 7.93 30.77 -8.14
CA ASP A 38 6.86 30.66 -9.12
C ASP A 38 7.37 29.93 -10.39
N PRO A 39 6.76 28.80 -10.81
CA PRO A 39 7.16 28.05 -11.99
C PRO A 39 7.16 28.87 -13.28
N ARG A 40 6.35 29.94 -13.36
CA ARG A 40 6.30 30.85 -14.52
C ARG A 40 7.63 31.54 -14.78
N ARG A 41 8.48 31.69 -13.76
CA ARG A 41 9.83 32.25 -13.89
C ARG A 41 10.78 31.34 -14.66
N ALA A 42 10.49 30.04 -14.72
CA ALA A 42 11.23 29.02 -15.45
C ALA A 42 10.36 28.33 -16.51
N TRP A 43 9.34 29.03 -17.01
CA TRP A 43 8.27 28.42 -17.83
C TRP A 43 8.77 27.58 -19.01
N PRO A 44 9.74 28.02 -19.84
CA PRO A 44 10.21 27.19 -20.95
C PRO A 44 10.73 25.82 -20.52
N LEU A 45 11.35 25.73 -19.34
CA LEU A 45 11.85 24.48 -18.78
C LEU A 45 10.72 23.63 -18.19
N VAL A 46 9.81 24.25 -17.44
CA VAL A 46 8.64 23.58 -16.84
C VAL A 46 7.74 23.00 -17.92
N ASP A 47 7.42 23.80 -18.94
CA ASP A 47 6.59 23.41 -20.09
C ASP A 47 7.21 22.24 -20.87
N TRP A 48 8.53 22.30 -21.11
CA TRP A 48 9.25 21.20 -21.78
C TRP A 48 9.28 19.92 -20.95
N LEU A 49 9.54 20.00 -19.63
CA LEU A 49 9.51 18.83 -18.74
C LEU A 49 8.10 18.23 -18.68
N ALA A 50 7.07 19.07 -18.55
CA ALA A 50 5.67 18.62 -18.48
C ALA A 50 5.16 18.06 -19.82
N SER A 51 5.80 18.42 -20.94
CA SER A 51 5.52 17.87 -22.26
C SER A 51 6.14 16.48 -22.49
N PHE A 52 6.79 15.89 -21.48
CA PHE A 52 7.36 14.55 -21.57
C PHE A 52 6.30 13.50 -21.96
N LYS A 53 6.71 12.58 -22.83
CA LYS A 53 5.97 11.40 -23.22
C LYS A 53 6.92 10.22 -23.29
N LEU A 54 6.45 9.06 -22.84
CA LEU A 54 7.21 7.81 -22.91
C LEU A 54 7.49 7.44 -24.36
N ASP A 55 8.77 7.19 -24.68
CA ASP A 55 9.15 6.61 -25.96
C ASP A 55 9.21 5.09 -25.86
N MET A 56 8.09 4.44 -26.22
CA MET A 56 7.98 2.97 -26.20
C MET A 56 8.85 2.26 -27.24
N ALA A 57 9.43 2.99 -28.21
CA ALA A 57 10.38 2.43 -29.17
C ALA A 57 11.84 2.54 -28.69
N SER A 58 12.09 3.30 -27.62
CA SER A 58 13.42 3.49 -27.07
C SER A 58 13.89 2.28 -26.27
N ASN A 59 15.10 1.80 -26.61
CA ASN A 59 15.81 0.80 -25.81
C ASN A 59 16.70 1.44 -24.73
N ALA A 60 16.69 2.76 -24.60
CA ALA A 60 17.56 3.52 -23.70
C ALA A 60 16.89 3.73 -22.32
N ALA A 61 16.71 2.66 -21.57
CA ALA A 61 16.03 2.65 -20.27
C ALA A 61 16.49 3.76 -19.31
N PHE A 62 17.81 4.00 -19.22
CA PHE A 62 18.37 5.04 -18.36
C PHE A 62 17.98 6.46 -18.80
N LYS A 63 17.94 6.73 -20.10
CA LYS A 63 17.57 8.05 -20.62
C LYS A 63 16.12 8.35 -20.29
N GLU A 64 15.23 7.39 -20.48
CA GLU A 64 13.81 7.53 -20.16
C GLU A 64 13.60 7.72 -18.65
N SER A 65 14.18 6.86 -17.80
CA SER A 65 14.04 7.00 -16.35
C SER A 65 14.62 8.31 -15.81
N SER A 66 15.70 8.82 -16.41
CA SER A 66 16.31 10.09 -16.01
C SER A 66 15.42 11.29 -16.35
N LYS A 67 14.79 11.30 -17.53
CA LYS A 67 13.82 12.34 -17.90
C LYS A 67 12.60 12.35 -16.97
N ILE A 68 12.06 11.16 -16.65
CA ILE A 68 10.97 11.04 -15.68
C ILE A 68 11.40 11.54 -14.31
N SER A 69 12.63 11.28 -13.88
CA SER A 69 13.16 11.78 -12.61
C SER A 69 13.26 13.31 -12.57
N LEU A 70 13.64 13.94 -13.69
CA LEU A 70 13.65 15.40 -13.82
C LEU A 70 12.23 16.00 -13.79
N LEU A 71 11.29 15.36 -14.49
CA LEU A 71 9.88 15.72 -14.41
C LEU A 71 9.34 15.59 -12.98
N HIS A 72 9.65 14.49 -12.31
CA HIS A 72 9.26 14.26 -10.92
C HIS A 72 9.79 15.36 -9.99
N GLN A 73 11.05 15.76 -10.16
CA GLN A 73 11.64 16.86 -9.40
C GLN A 73 10.88 18.16 -9.66
N CYS A 74 10.55 18.47 -10.92
CA CYS A 74 9.74 19.63 -11.28
C CYS A 74 8.35 19.62 -10.63
N VAL A 75 7.69 18.45 -10.59
CA VAL A 75 6.38 18.27 -9.94
C VAL A 75 6.46 18.59 -8.44
N ILE A 76 7.46 18.02 -7.75
CA ILE A 76 7.63 18.22 -6.30
C ILE A 76 7.95 19.69 -5.99
N ASP A 77 8.89 20.30 -6.70
CA ASP A 77 9.35 21.66 -6.38
C ASP A 77 8.33 22.74 -6.73
N ALA A 78 7.60 22.57 -7.82
CA ALA A 78 6.49 23.45 -8.17
C ALA A 78 5.31 23.30 -7.18
N GLY A 79 5.18 22.13 -6.56
CA GLY A 79 4.17 21.86 -5.54
C GLY A 79 2.75 22.05 -6.06
N TRP A 80 1.94 22.84 -5.36
CA TRP A 80 0.54 23.09 -5.73
C TRP A 80 0.40 23.96 -7.00
N HIS A 81 1.45 24.69 -7.40
CA HIS A 81 1.44 25.48 -8.64
C HIS A 81 1.58 24.62 -9.91
N PHE A 82 2.04 23.37 -9.79
CA PHE A 82 2.06 22.46 -10.92
C PHE A 82 0.62 22.09 -11.26
N GLN A 83 0.15 22.31 -12.49
CA GLN A 83 -1.23 22.03 -12.93
C GLN A 83 -1.27 21.38 -14.33
N LEU A 84 -0.17 20.69 -14.69
CA LEU A 84 0.05 20.07 -16.00
C LEU A 84 0.04 18.54 -15.93
N GLU A 85 -0.57 17.97 -14.90
CA GLU A 85 -0.48 16.54 -14.58
C GLU A 85 -1.25 15.63 -15.54
N LYS A 86 -2.39 16.09 -16.10
CA LYS A 86 -3.33 15.20 -16.79
C LYS A 86 -2.66 14.39 -17.91
N PRO A 87 -1.92 14.99 -18.86
CA PRO A 87 -1.31 14.24 -19.95
C PRO A 87 -0.19 13.30 -19.47
N ILE A 88 0.45 13.59 -18.34
CA ILE A 88 1.50 12.76 -17.74
C ILE A 88 0.87 11.54 -17.09
N VAL A 89 -0.17 11.75 -16.29
CA VAL A 89 -0.89 10.67 -15.60
C VAL A 89 -1.52 9.73 -16.62
N GLU A 90 -2.18 10.25 -17.66
CA GLU A 90 -2.76 9.44 -18.73
C GLU A 90 -1.70 8.58 -19.43
N ASP A 91 -0.55 9.16 -19.77
CA ASP A 91 0.55 8.45 -20.43
C ASP A 91 1.14 7.36 -19.52
N PHE A 92 1.36 7.66 -18.24
CA PHE A 92 1.96 6.70 -17.31
C PHE A 92 0.99 5.57 -16.96
N VAL A 93 -0.28 5.90 -16.75
CA VAL A 93 -1.34 4.91 -16.50
C VAL A 93 -1.55 4.04 -17.75
N ALA A 94 -1.43 4.55 -18.96
CA ALA A 94 -1.52 3.73 -20.16
C ALA A 94 -0.41 2.65 -20.23
N HIS A 95 0.78 2.94 -19.68
CA HIS A 95 1.99 2.11 -19.84
C HIS A 95 2.52 1.52 -18.52
N LEU A 96 1.66 1.21 -17.54
CA LEU A 96 2.09 0.69 -16.23
C LEU A 96 2.97 -0.56 -16.32
N ASP A 97 2.81 -1.38 -17.36
CA ASP A 97 3.56 -2.61 -17.60
C ASP A 97 4.88 -2.42 -18.36
N HIS A 98 5.39 -1.20 -18.43
CA HIS A 98 6.63 -0.86 -19.10
C HIS A 98 7.77 -1.87 -18.80
N PRO A 99 8.53 -2.36 -19.81
CA PRO A 99 9.44 -3.50 -19.63
C PRO A 99 10.64 -3.19 -18.73
N TYR A 100 11.10 -1.94 -18.72
CA TYR A 100 12.29 -1.52 -17.98
C TYR A 100 11.98 -1.14 -16.53
N LYS A 101 12.68 -1.79 -15.59
CA LYS A 101 12.52 -1.57 -14.14
C LYS A 101 12.72 -0.11 -13.73
N GLY A 102 13.82 0.53 -14.15
CA GLY A 102 14.11 1.91 -13.76
C GLY A 102 13.05 2.92 -14.23
N VAL A 103 12.39 2.63 -15.35
CA VAL A 103 11.27 3.45 -15.84
C VAL A 103 10.04 3.24 -14.96
N ARG A 104 9.69 1.98 -14.62
CA ARG A 104 8.58 1.68 -13.70
C ARG A 104 8.77 2.32 -12.32
N GLU A 105 10.00 2.30 -11.80
CA GLU A 105 10.34 2.97 -10.53
C GLU A 105 10.13 4.48 -10.61
N ALA A 106 10.65 5.12 -11.66
CA ALA A 106 10.46 6.55 -11.85
C ALA A 106 8.98 6.93 -12.06
N MET A 107 8.23 6.15 -12.83
CA MET A 107 6.79 6.34 -13.04
C MET A 107 6.01 6.20 -11.73
N GLY A 108 6.23 5.11 -10.98
CA GLY A 108 5.54 4.85 -9.72
C GLY A 108 5.74 5.99 -8.71
N HIS A 109 6.98 6.44 -8.52
CA HIS A 109 7.27 7.57 -7.63
C HIS A 109 6.62 8.88 -8.10
N THR A 110 6.60 9.13 -9.41
CA THR A 110 5.96 10.32 -9.97
C THR A 110 4.44 10.30 -9.75
N LEU A 111 3.78 9.16 -10.02
CA LEU A 111 2.35 9.00 -9.76
C LEU A 111 2.00 9.17 -8.28
N GLY A 112 2.88 8.74 -7.37
CA GLY A 112 2.69 8.90 -5.92
C GLY A 112 2.83 10.33 -5.41
N SER A 113 3.56 11.19 -6.11
CA SER A 113 3.77 12.57 -5.69
C SER A 113 2.92 13.59 -6.48
N ILE A 114 2.45 13.26 -7.68
CA ILE A 114 1.80 14.22 -8.58
C ILE A 114 0.46 14.75 -8.04
N PHE A 115 -0.25 13.95 -7.24
CA PHE A 115 -1.50 14.36 -6.59
C PHE A 115 -1.30 14.93 -5.18
N ARG A 116 -0.09 14.86 -4.61
CA ARG A 116 0.21 15.24 -3.21
C ARG A 116 -0.27 16.63 -2.84
N THR A 117 -0.15 17.58 -3.76
CA THR A 117 -0.44 19.00 -3.55
C THR A 117 -1.78 19.44 -4.15
N ARG A 118 -2.62 18.49 -4.59
CA ARG A 118 -3.91 18.80 -5.22
C ARG A 118 -5.02 19.08 -4.23
N TYR A 119 -4.93 18.53 -3.03
CA TYR A 119 -5.86 18.85 -1.96
C TYR A 119 -5.56 20.24 -1.37
N HIS A 120 -6.58 21.07 -1.26
CA HIS A 120 -6.51 22.35 -0.57
C HIS A 120 -7.84 22.67 0.12
N GLU A 121 -7.77 23.13 1.36
CA GLU A 121 -8.94 23.65 2.10
C GLU A 121 -9.00 25.16 1.88
N SER A 122 -9.88 25.60 0.99
CA SER A 122 -10.05 27.01 0.68
C SER A 122 -11.51 27.41 0.84
N HIS A 123 -11.75 28.34 1.75
CA HIS A 123 -13.06 28.91 2.04
C HIS A 123 -13.07 30.38 1.65
N ALA A 124 -14.25 30.91 1.34
CA ALA A 124 -14.40 32.32 0.95
C ALA A 124 -14.00 33.30 2.07
N ASP A 125 -14.28 32.91 3.32
CA ASP A 125 -14.01 33.67 4.53
C ASP A 125 -13.89 32.75 5.76
N VAL A 126 -13.53 33.35 6.90
CA VAL A 126 -13.34 32.65 8.18
C VAL A 126 -14.66 32.07 8.71
N ASP A 127 -15.78 32.77 8.50
CA ASP A 127 -17.08 32.33 8.98
C ASP A 127 -17.51 31.05 8.27
N SER A 128 -17.34 31.00 6.95
CA SER A 128 -17.58 29.82 6.11
C SER A 128 -16.68 28.64 6.49
N LEU A 129 -15.43 28.91 6.85
CA LEU A 129 -14.52 27.89 7.39
C LEU A 129 -15.06 27.32 8.70
N ILE A 130 -15.41 28.18 9.66
CA ILE A 130 -15.92 27.76 10.98
C ILE A 130 -17.21 26.95 10.82
N GLU A 131 -18.12 27.39 9.96
CA GLU A 131 -19.37 26.68 9.68
C GLU A 131 -19.10 25.31 9.05
N ALA A 132 -18.23 25.23 8.04
CA ALA A 132 -17.89 23.97 7.38
C ALA A 132 -17.25 22.95 8.35
N GLN A 133 -16.32 23.40 9.19
CA GLN A 133 -15.64 22.52 10.14
C GLN A 133 -16.58 22.05 11.26
N SER A 134 -17.34 22.97 11.86
CA SER A 134 -18.25 22.65 12.98
C SER A 134 -19.45 21.79 12.57
N SER A 135 -19.92 21.92 11.33
CA SER A 135 -21.02 21.11 10.80
C SER A 135 -20.58 19.70 10.37
N SER A 136 -19.29 19.48 10.10
CA SER A 136 -18.79 18.19 9.64
C SER A 136 -18.65 17.16 10.76
N SER A 137 -17.88 17.48 11.81
CA SER A 137 -17.68 16.60 12.95
C SER A 137 -17.13 17.35 14.16
N SER A 138 -17.03 16.67 15.31
CA SER A 138 -16.39 17.25 16.51
C SER A 138 -14.90 17.58 16.33
N ILE A 139 -14.27 17.11 15.25
CA ILE A 139 -12.86 17.32 14.93
C ILE A 139 -12.65 18.00 13.56
N GLY A 140 -13.73 18.48 12.92
CA GLY A 140 -13.67 19.10 11.59
C GLY A 140 -13.87 18.12 10.42
N THR A 141 -13.59 18.60 9.21
CA THR A 141 -13.62 17.81 7.97
C THR A 141 -12.44 16.87 7.89
N TYR A 142 -12.64 15.74 7.21
CA TYR A 142 -11.54 14.82 6.91
C TYR A 142 -10.74 15.33 5.69
N PRO A 143 -9.41 15.52 5.82
CA PRO A 143 -8.64 16.06 4.73
C PRO A 143 -8.24 14.99 3.72
N TYR A 144 -7.89 15.43 2.51
CA TYR A 144 -7.47 14.59 1.39
C TYR A 144 -8.54 13.58 0.94
N ASP A 145 -9.81 13.98 0.85
CA ASP A 145 -10.80 13.16 0.17
C ASP A 145 -10.43 12.95 -1.31
N PRO A 146 -10.46 11.70 -1.82
CA PRO A 146 -10.12 11.43 -3.21
C PRO A 146 -11.14 12.08 -4.14
N SER A 147 -10.67 12.75 -5.19
CA SER A 147 -11.56 13.26 -6.23
C SER A 147 -12.24 12.11 -6.98
N LYS A 148 -13.36 12.41 -7.64
CA LYS A 148 -14.07 11.44 -8.48
C LYS A 148 -13.16 10.86 -9.57
N ASP A 149 -12.45 11.73 -10.29
CA ASP A 149 -11.51 11.35 -11.35
C ASP A 149 -10.39 10.45 -10.82
N PHE A 150 -9.84 10.76 -9.64
CA PHE A 150 -8.81 9.93 -9.00
C PHE A 150 -9.36 8.55 -8.63
N SER A 151 -10.55 8.51 -8.04
CA SER A 151 -11.23 7.27 -7.65
C SER A 151 -11.54 6.36 -8.84
N GLU A 152 -12.02 6.94 -9.94
CA GLU A 152 -12.32 6.22 -11.19
C GLU A 152 -11.05 5.70 -11.86
N MET A 153 -9.99 6.51 -11.91
CA MET A 153 -8.68 6.10 -12.40
C MET A 153 -8.14 4.91 -11.62
N LEU A 154 -8.09 5.02 -10.28
CA LEU A 154 -7.54 3.99 -9.42
C LEU A 154 -8.33 2.67 -9.53
N THR A 155 -9.65 2.76 -9.58
CA THR A 155 -10.53 1.59 -9.77
C THR A 155 -10.27 0.94 -11.13
N THR A 156 -10.17 1.72 -12.20
CA THR A 156 -9.90 1.23 -13.56
C THR A 156 -8.53 0.55 -13.64
N VAL A 157 -7.51 1.09 -12.97
CA VAL A 157 -6.18 0.49 -12.88
C VAL A 157 -6.25 -0.89 -12.24
N PHE A 158 -6.94 -1.04 -11.11
CA PHE A 158 -7.04 -2.32 -10.42
C PHE A 158 -7.92 -3.35 -11.16
N GLU A 159 -8.98 -2.92 -11.84
CA GLU A 159 -9.73 -3.82 -12.72
C GLU A 159 -8.87 -4.31 -13.90
N ARG A 160 -8.03 -3.45 -14.48
CA ARG A 160 -7.06 -3.88 -15.50
C ARG A 160 -6.02 -4.86 -14.94
N LEU A 161 -5.49 -4.62 -13.74
CA LEU A 161 -4.57 -5.57 -13.08
C LEU A 161 -5.25 -6.93 -12.86
N LYS A 162 -6.53 -6.94 -12.48
CA LYS A 162 -7.31 -8.17 -12.32
C LYS A 162 -7.48 -8.93 -13.62
N VAL A 163 -7.74 -8.25 -14.74
CA VAL A 163 -7.75 -8.86 -16.08
C VAL A 163 -6.38 -9.48 -16.40
N TRP A 164 -5.29 -8.72 -16.28
CA TRP A 164 -3.93 -9.23 -16.51
C TRP A 164 -3.57 -10.41 -15.61
N ARG A 165 -4.06 -10.43 -14.37
CA ARG A 165 -3.88 -11.56 -13.43
C ARG A 165 -4.45 -12.87 -13.98
N HIS A 166 -5.60 -12.80 -14.65
CA HIS A 166 -6.30 -13.97 -15.19
C HIS A 166 -5.69 -14.43 -16.52
N GLU A 167 -5.10 -13.52 -17.28
CA GLU A 167 -4.36 -13.84 -18.52
C GLU A 167 -3.01 -14.50 -18.25
N ARG A 168 -2.37 -14.18 -17.11
CA ARG A 168 -1.10 -14.76 -16.70
C ARG A 168 -1.24 -16.26 -16.45
N GLN A 169 -0.34 -17.04 -17.06
CA GLN A 169 -0.31 -18.48 -16.87
C GLN A 169 0.32 -18.87 -15.51
N PRO A 170 -0.25 -19.84 -14.78
CA PRO A 170 0.37 -20.38 -13.56
C PRO A 170 1.80 -20.87 -13.82
N GLY A 171 2.75 -20.52 -12.96
CA GLY A 171 4.16 -20.93 -13.12
C GLY A 171 4.98 -20.09 -14.11
N GLN A 172 4.40 -19.06 -14.74
CA GLN A 172 5.12 -18.18 -15.65
C GLN A 172 6.24 -17.39 -14.92
N GLN A 173 7.50 -17.68 -15.28
CA GLN A 173 8.69 -17.01 -14.74
C GLN A 173 9.04 -15.72 -15.48
N THR A 174 8.60 -15.57 -16.74
CA THR A 174 8.86 -14.37 -17.53
C THR A 174 8.00 -13.21 -17.04
N PRO A 175 8.50 -11.96 -17.10
CA PRO A 175 7.67 -10.79 -16.83
C PRO A 175 6.42 -10.78 -17.71
N SER A 176 5.30 -10.39 -17.11
CA SER A 176 3.99 -10.24 -17.77
C SER A 176 3.48 -8.82 -17.52
N SER A 177 2.41 -8.42 -18.21
CA SER A 177 1.76 -7.14 -17.91
C SER A 177 1.26 -7.08 -16.47
N TYR A 178 0.77 -8.20 -15.92
CA TYR A 178 0.38 -8.28 -14.52
C TYR A 178 1.55 -8.02 -13.57
N THR A 179 2.68 -8.72 -13.74
CA THR A 179 3.80 -8.59 -12.79
C THR A 179 4.51 -7.24 -12.91
N SER A 180 4.70 -6.74 -14.14
CA SER A 180 5.31 -5.43 -14.38
C SER A 180 4.39 -4.30 -13.92
N GLY A 181 3.11 -4.34 -14.31
CA GLY A 181 2.10 -3.35 -13.93
C GLY A 181 1.87 -3.28 -12.42
N SER A 182 1.78 -4.45 -11.77
CA SER A 182 1.62 -4.51 -10.31
C SER A 182 2.81 -3.87 -9.60
N LYS A 183 4.05 -4.09 -10.05
CA LYS A 183 5.23 -3.43 -9.45
C LYS A 183 5.17 -1.92 -9.56
N THR A 184 4.76 -1.37 -10.71
CA THR A 184 4.59 0.09 -10.88
C THR A 184 3.53 0.64 -9.92
N VAL A 185 2.37 -0.04 -9.82
CA VAL A 185 1.29 0.37 -8.92
C VAL A 185 1.71 0.24 -7.45
N LEU A 186 2.45 -0.79 -7.08
CA LEU A 186 2.96 -0.96 -5.72
C LEU A 186 3.96 0.14 -5.34
N LEU A 187 4.83 0.56 -6.26
CA LEU A 187 5.76 1.68 -6.04
C LEU A 187 5.02 3.02 -5.93
N TRP A 188 3.94 3.19 -6.70
CA TRP A 188 3.02 4.31 -6.55
C TRP A 188 2.35 4.31 -5.16
N LEU A 189 1.75 3.20 -4.75
CA LEU A 189 1.09 3.10 -3.45
C LEU A 189 2.08 3.28 -2.30
N ASP A 190 3.27 2.68 -2.37
CA ASP A 190 4.31 2.82 -1.34
C ASP A 190 4.75 4.29 -1.18
N SER A 191 4.95 4.99 -2.29
CA SER A 191 5.28 6.42 -2.30
C SER A 191 4.18 7.26 -1.66
N THR A 192 2.92 6.95 -1.95
CA THR A 192 1.75 7.68 -1.42
C THR A 192 1.55 7.38 0.08
N LEU A 193 1.63 6.11 0.49
CA LEU A 193 1.46 5.65 1.87
C LEU A 193 2.57 6.15 2.80
N SER A 194 3.73 6.51 2.25
CA SER A 194 4.86 7.09 2.98
C SER A 194 4.76 8.62 3.15
N SER A 195 3.67 9.24 2.71
CA SER A 195 3.47 10.69 2.76
C SER A 195 2.10 11.04 3.37
N HIS A 196 1.84 12.33 3.60
CA HIS A 196 0.70 12.82 4.39
C HIS A 196 -0.64 12.70 3.66
N GLU A 197 -0.64 12.70 2.33
CA GLU A 197 -1.79 12.50 1.45
C GLU A 197 -2.29 11.04 1.42
N CYS A 198 -1.65 10.13 2.16
CA CYS A 198 -2.01 8.71 2.24
C CYS A 198 -3.45 8.46 2.70
N THR A 199 -4.04 9.39 3.44
CA THR A 199 -5.42 9.32 3.94
C THR A 199 -6.46 9.23 2.83
N GLN A 200 -6.15 9.78 1.64
CA GLN A 200 -7.01 9.67 0.45
C GLN A 200 -7.21 8.23 -0.03
N LEU A 201 -6.29 7.32 0.36
CA LEU A 201 -6.32 5.94 -0.07
C LEU A 201 -7.20 5.04 0.82
N VAL A 202 -7.59 5.51 2.01
CA VAL A 202 -8.35 4.72 3.00
C VAL A 202 -9.65 4.13 2.44
N PRO A 203 -10.46 4.87 1.64
CA PRO A 203 -11.69 4.31 1.06
C PRO A 203 -11.48 3.06 0.19
N PHE A 204 -10.27 2.85 -0.33
CA PHE A 204 -9.93 1.74 -1.23
C PHE A 204 -9.36 0.52 -0.50
N PHE A 205 -9.07 0.62 0.81
CA PHE A 205 -8.42 -0.46 1.55
C PHE A 205 -9.26 -1.73 1.57
N ALA A 206 -10.54 -1.60 1.92
CA ALA A 206 -11.44 -2.72 2.12
C ALA A 206 -11.80 -3.45 0.82
N THR A 207 -11.92 -2.73 -0.30
CA THR A 207 -12.47 -3.24 -1.56
C THR A 207 -11.39 -3.44 -2.62
N THR A 208 -10.69 -2.38 -2.99
CA THR A 208 -9.77 -2.37 -4.15
C THR A 208 -8.42 -3.00 -3.81
N PHE A 209 -7.88 -2.77 -2.62
CA PHE A 209 -6.49 -3.12 -2.32
C PHE A 209 -6.32 -4.48 -1.67
N THR A 210 -7.05 -4.78 -0.60
CA THR A 210 -6.71 -5.90 0.29
C THR A 210 -6.57 -7.23 -0.44
N GLU A 211 -7.57 -7.61 -1.27
CA GLU A 211 -7.54 -8.89 -1.99
C GLU A 211 -6.50 -8.92 -3.12
N GLU A 212 -6.40 -7.83 -3.90
CA GLU A 212 -5.45 -7.79 -5.02
C GLU A 212 -3.99 -7.77 -4.53
N LEU A 213 -3.67 -7.10 -3.42
CA LEU A 213 -2.35 -7.20 -2.79
C LEU A 213 -2.05 -8.63 -2.30
N LEU A 214 -3.05 -9.36 -1.78
CA LEU A 214 -2.90 -10.76 -1.41
C LEU A 214 -2.61 -11.65 -2.62
N HIS A 215 -3.26 -11.39 -3.75
CA HIS A 215 -2.98 -12.08 -5.00
C HIS A 215 -1.59 -11.77 -5.55
N MET A 216 -1.11 -10.52 -5.46
CA MET A 216 0.25 -10.16 -5.84
C MET A 216 1.29 -10.91 -4.98
N MET A 217 1.05 -11.03 -3.68
CA MET A 217 1.90 -11.81 -2.77
C MET A 217 1.86 -13.33 -3.00
N ASP A 218 0.88 -13.84 -3.76
CA ASP A 218 0.77 -15.27 -4.10
C ASP A 218 1.56 -15.64 -5.38
N VAL A 219 2.13 -14.67 -6.08
CA VAL A 219 2.97 -14.90 -7.28
C VAL A 219 4.36 -15.39 -6.86
N LYS A 220 4.53 -16.71 -6.71
CA LYS A 220 5.78 -17.34 -6.22
C LYS A 220 6.97 -17.19 -7.16
N GLU A 221 6.69 -16.97 -8.44
CA GLU A 221 7.71 -16.83 -9.48
C GLU A 221 8.39 -15.45 -9.46
N ASP A 222 7.85 -14.48 -8.71
CA ASP A 222 8.38 -13.11 -8.68
C ASP A 222 8.59 -12.62 -7.22
N PRO A 223 9.75 -12.94 -6.61
CA PRO A 223 10.04 -12.55 -5.23
C PRO A 223 10.05 -11.03 -4.99
N GLU A 224 10.41 -10.25 -6.01
CA GLU A 224 10.37 -8.78 -5.94
C GLU A 224 8.93 -8.29 -5.80
N LEU A 225 8.01 -8.82 -6.62
CA LEU A 225 6.58 -8.51 -6.52
C LEU A 225 6.02 -8.89 -5.15
N GLN A 226 6.37 -10.07 -4.64
CA GLN A 226 5.91 -10.51 -3.31
C GLN A 226 6.38 -9.57 -2.21
N SER A 227 7.66 -9.19 -2.23
CA SER A 227 8.26 -8.29 -1.24
C SER A 227 7.60 -6.91 -1.25
N LEU A 228 7.43 -6.32 -2.45
CA LEU A 228 6.75 -5.04 -2.63
C LEU A 228 5.30 -5.09 -2.16
N ALA A 229 4.55 -6.12 -2.56
CA ALA A 229 3.15 -6.29 -2.18
C ALA A 229 2.99 -6.47 -0.68
N TYR A 230 3.87 -7.26 -0.04
CA TYR A 230 3.89 -7.40 1.41
C TYR A 230 4.22 -6.08 2.11
N HIS A 231 5.16 -5.30 1.58
CA HIS A 231 5.54 -4.00 2.11
C HIS A 231 4.36 -3.01 2.08
N VAL A 232 3.66 -2.90 0.96
CA VAL A 232 2.47 -2.03 0.84
C VAL A 232 1.34 -2.53 1.73
N PHE A 233 1.10 -3.85 1.75
CA PHE A 233 0.02 -4.46 2.53
C PHE A 233 0.13 -4.21 4.03
N ARG A 234 1.34 -4.26 4.60
CA ARG A 234 1.59 -3.97 6.03
C ARG A 234 1.48 -2.48 6.37
N HIS A 235 1.53 -1.58 5.38
CA HIS A 235 1.37 -0.13 5.60
C HIS A 235 -0.08 0.28 5.77
N LEU A 236 -1.02 -0.38 5.09
CA LEU A 236 -2.47 -0.08 5.17
C LEU A 236 -2.97 0.15 6.61
N PRO A 237 -2.74 -0.74 7.59
CA PRO A 237 -3.23 -0.55 8.96
C PRO A 237 -2.51 0.56 9.76
N ASN A 238 -1.42 1.12 9.24
CA ASN A 238 -0.68 2.21 9.89
C ASN A 238 -1.21 3.60 9.52
N ILE A 239 -2.07 3.72 8.50
CA ILE A 239 -2.59 5.00 8.05
C ILE A 239 -3.58 5.56 9.09
N PRO A 240 -3.40 6.83 9.53
CA PRO A 240 -4.30 7.45 10.50
C PRO A 240 -5.58 7.92 9.82
N TYR A 241 -6.73 7.44 10.29
CA TYR A 241 -8.05 7.92 9.84
C TYR A 241 -9.06 7.90 11.01
N PRO A 242 -10.14 8.72 10.94
CA PRO A 242 -11.11 8.92 12.00
C PRO A 242 -11.66 7.61 12.56
N ALA A 243 -12.08 7.65 13.83
CA ALA A 243 -12.75 6.52 14.45
C ALA A 243 -13.99 6.16 13.62
N GLU A 244 -14.11 4.87 13.30
CA GLU A 244 -15.24 4.34 12.55
C GLU A 244 -16.06 3.46 13.47
N ASN A 245 -17.36 3.43 13.25
CA ASN A 245 -18.20 2.36 13.73
C ASN A 245 -18.38 1.35 12.60
N GLU A 246 -18.09 0.08 12.86
CA GLU A 246 -18.18 -1.00 11.87
C GLU A 246 -17.25 -0.86 10.67
N SER A 247 -15.95 -0.64 10.94
CA SER A 247 -14.93 -0.43 9.90
C SER A 247 -14.97 -1.49 8.78
N ALA A 248 -15.21 -1.04 7.54
CA ALA A 248 -15.24 -1.92 6.37
C ALA A 248 -13.91 -2.66 6.18
N PHE A 249 -12.79 -2.01 6.48
CA PHE A 249 -11.46 -2.63 6.38
C PHE A 249 -11.31 -3.79 7.38
N ILE A 250 -11.76 -3.62 8.63
CA ILE A 250 -11.76 -4.69 9.63
C ILE A 250 -12.67 -5.85 9.18
N GLN A 251 -13.85 -5.54 8.64
CA GLN A 251 -14.76 -6.55 8.12
C GLN A 251 -14.11 -7.38 7.00
N THR A 252 -13.45 -6.75 6.04
CA THR A 252 -12.71 -7.45 4.97
C THR A 252 -11.60 -8.33 5.55
N LEU A 253 -10.79 -7.81 6.48
CA LEU A 253 -9.72 -8.60 7.11
C LEU A 253 -10.30 -9.83 7.82
N VAL A 254 -11.36 -9.64 8.62
CA VAL A 254 -12.03 -10.74 9.36
C VAL A 254 -12.62 -11.76 8.39
N HIS A 255 -13.26 -11.30 7.31
CA HIS A 255 -13.79 -12.17 6.28
C HIS A 255 -12.71 -13.07 5.68
N ILE A 256 -11.59 -12.50 5.24
CA ILE A 256 -10.46 -13.24 4.67
C ILE A 256 -9.85 -14.17 5.72
N GLY A 257 -9.66 -13.71 6.95
CA GLY A 257 -9.09 -14.50 8.05
C GLY A 257 -9.91 -15.74 8.38
N GLN A 258 -11.23 -15.70 8.18
CA GLN A 258 -12.14 -16.82 8.45
C GLN A 258 -12.44 -17.70 7.22
N ARG A 259 -12.46 -17.11 6.02
CA ARG A 259 -13.03 -17.75 4.83
C ARG A 259 -12.03 -18.04 3.72
N ALA A 260 -10.86 -17.40 3.72
CA ALA A 260 -9.89 -17.61 2.65
C ALA A 260 -9.37 -19.05 2.64
N THR A 261 -9.34 -19.66 1.45
CA THR A 261 -8.83 -21.03 1.26
C THR A 261 -7.32 -21.09 1.47
N SER A 262 -6.59 -20.06 1.03
CA SER A 262 -5.14 -19.92 1.19
C SER A 262 -4.78 -19.60 2.64
N TRP A 263 -4.06 -20.51 3.30
CA TRP A 263 -3.56 -20.29 4.65
C TRP A 263 -2.54 -19.15 4.72
N HIS A 264 -1.79 -18.91 3.63
CA HIS A 264 -0.89 -17.76 3.53
C HIS A 264 -1.66 -16.44 3.61
N GLN A 265 -2.84 -16.36 2.97
CA GLN A 265 -3.67 -15.16 3.04
C GLN A 265 -4.24 -14.97 4.45
N ARG A 266 -4.75 -16.03 5.09
CA ARG A 266 -5.21 -15.98 6.49
C ARG A 266 -4.10 -15.50 7.43
N LEU A 267 -2.88 -16.02 7.27
CA LEU A 267 -1.71 -15.59 8.05
C LEU A 267 -1.36 -14.12 7.81
N ARG A 268 -1.41 -13.64 6.56
CA ARG A 268 -1.09 -12.25 6.21
C ARG A 268 -2.12 -11.26 6.79
N VAL A 269 -3.42 -11.50 6.65
CA VAL A 269 -4.43 -10.58 7.21
C VAL A 269 -4.37 -10.48 8.73
N MET A 270 -3.97 -11.55 9.42
CA MET A 270 -3.75 -11.53 10.86
C MET A 270 -2.69 -10.50 11.29
N ILE A 271 -1.65 -10.30 10.49
CA ILE A 271 -0.63 -9.27 10.76
C ILE A 271 -1.29 -7.88 10.73
N ASN A 272 -2.16 -7.60 9.75
CA ASN A 272 -2.88 -6.33 9.69
C ASN A 272 -3.89 -6.18 10.83
N MET A 273 -4.60 -7.24 11.22
CA MET A 273 -5.48 -7.22 12.41
C MET A 273 -4.71 -6.83 13.68
N GLN A 274 -3.53 -7.41 13.88
CA GLN A 274 -2.66 -7.08 15.01
C GLN A 274 -2.27 -5.60 15.00
N ILE A 275 -1.83 -5.08 13.84
CA ILE A 275 -1.38 -3.69 13.71
C ILE A 275 -2.55 -2.73 13.95
N ILE A 276 -3.73 -2.96 13.35
CA ILE A 276 -4.93 -2.14 13.58
C ILE A 276 -5.28 -2.13 15.06
N TYR A 277 -5.32 -3.30 15.70
CA TYR A 277 -5.68 -3.40 17.11
C TYR A 277 -4.75 -2.54 17.99
N PHE A 278 -3.45 -2.65 17.76
CA PHE A 278 -2.47 -1.89 18.54
C PHE A 278 -2.50 -0.38 18.23
N ARG A 279 -2.48 -0.01 16.95
CA ARG A 279 -2.44 1.40 16.50
C ARG A 279 -3.73 2.16 16.83
N ARG A 280 -4.87 1.47 16.81
CA ARG A 280 -6.21 2.06 16.98
C ARG A 280 -6.90 1.62 18.27
N LEU A 281 -6.15 1.13 19.27
CA LEU A 281 -6.69 0.58 20.52
C LEU A 281 -7.79 1.45 21.17
N PHE A 282 -7.61 2.77 21.14
CA PHE A 282 -8.54 3.74 21.74
C PHE A 282 -9.61 4.28 20.76
N LEU A 283 -9.47 3.99 19.47
CA LEU A 283 -10.38 4.45 18.41
C LEU A 283 -11.29 3.32 17.91
N LEU A 284 -10.99 2.07 18.24
CA LEU A 284 -11.79 0.92 17.85
C LEU A 284 -13.14 0.93 18.57
N SER A 285 -14.22 0.77 17.79
CA SER A 285 -15.53 0.47 18.31
C SER A 285 -15.52 -0.86 19.08
N ALA A 286 -16.41 -1.01 20.06
CA ALA A 286 -16.54 -2.27 20.80
C ALA A 286 -16.88 -3.45 19.86
N SER A 287 -17.73 -3.21 18.86
CA SER A 287 -18.13 -4.18 17.83
C SER A 287 -16.93 -4.67 17.03
N ASP A 288 -16.11 -3.76 16.49
CA ASP A 288 -14.95 -4.15 15.67
C ASP A 288 -13.87 -4.84 16.51
N ARG A 289 -13.68 -4.37 17.74
CA ARG A 289 -12.80 -5.04 18.70
C ARG A 289 -13.23 -6.49 18.94
N ASP A 290 -14.51 -6.72 19.22
CA ASP A 290 -15.04 -8.08 19.43
C ASP A 290 -14.86 -8.96 18.18
N LYS A 291 -15.12 -8.41 16.98
CA LYS A 291 -14.89 -9.12 15.70
C LYS A 291 -13.42 -9.54 15.55
N LEU A 292 -12.47 -8.65 15.87
CA LEU A 292 -11.03 -8.97 15.82
C LEU A 292 -10.67 -10.07 16.81
N PHE A 293 -11.08 -9.95 18.07
CA PHE A 293 -10.81 -10.96 19.10
C PHE A 293 -11.38 -12.34 18.74
N GLU A 294 -12.64 -12.38 18.29
CA GLU A 294 -13.29 -13.64 17.87
C GLU A 294 -12.61 -14.24 16.64
N CYS A 295 -12.25 -13.43 15.66
CA CYS A 295 -11.54 -13.91 14.47
C CYS A 295 -10.22 -14.57 14.84
N ILE A 296 -9.36 -13.91 15.61
CA ILE A 296 -8.06 -14.46 16.03
C ILE A 296 -8.24 -15.69 16.93
N ALA A 297 -9.21 -15.68 17.84
CA ALA A 297 -9.51 -16.84 18.68
C ALA A 297 -9.97 -18.06 17.86
N ASN A 298 -10.77 -17.85 16.80
CA ASN A 298 -11.17 -18.91 15.87
C ASN A 298 -9.97 -19.48 15.11
N MET A 299 -8.99 -18.62 14.74
CA MET A 299 -7.77 -19.04 14.03
C MET A 299 -6.85 -19.94 14.87
N LEU A 300 -7.04 -20.05 16.20
CA LEU A 300 -6.36 -21.07 17.02
C LEU A 300 -6.74 -22.51 16.63
N GLN A 301 -7.88 -22.69 15.98
CA GLN A 301 -8.38 -23.98 15.50
C GLN A 301 -8.13 -24.19 14.00
N ASP A 302 -7.34 -23.31 13.37
CA ASP A 302 -7.01 -23.42 11.94
C ASP A 302 -6.35 -24.76 11.63
N SER A 303 -6.61 -25.32 10.45
CA SER A 303 -6.00 -26.58 10.01
C SER A 303 -4.48 -26.48 9.87
N GLN A 304 -3.97 -25.31 9.49
CA GLN A 304 -2.54 -25.06 9.30
C GLN A 304 -1.85 -24.67 10.60
N HIS A 305 -0.72 -25.32 10.92
CA HIS A 305 -0.01 -25.10 12.17
C HIS A 305 0.52 -23.68 12.34
N GLU A 306 1.09 -23.11 11.29
CA GLU A 306 1.67 -21.78 11.24
C GLU A 306 0.63 -20.70 11.56
N VAL A 307 -0.60 -20.90 11.09
CA VAL A 307 -1.73 -20.01 11.39
C VAL A 307 -2.08 -20.10 12.88
N ARG A 308 -2.16 -21.32 13.45
CA ARG A 308 -2.42 -21.50 14.89
C ARG A 308 -1.35 -20.85 15.78
N VAL A 309 -0.08 -21.00 15.41
CA VAL A 309 1.05 -20.39 16.14
C VAL A 309 0.97 -18.86 16.08
N GLY A 310 0.73 -18.30 14.89
CA GLY A 310 0.55 -16.87 14.72
C GLY A 310 -0.67 -16.33 15.48
N ALA A 311 -1.78 -17.08 15.50
CA ALA A 311 -2.99 -16.71 16.24
C ALA A 311 -2.75 -16.70 17.75
N SER A 312 -2.01 -17.68 18.28
CA SER A 312 -1.63 -17.72 19.70
C SER A 312 -0.80 -16.49 20.11
N ALA A 313 0.23 -16.16 19.33
CA ALA A 313 1.06 -14.98 19.58
C ALA A 313 0.24 -13.68 19.47
N THR A 314 -0.60 -13.57 18.45
CA THR A 314 -1.43 -12.38 18.18
C THR A 314 -2.48 -12.18 19.28
N LEU A 315 -3.21 -13.24 19.66
CA LEU A 315 -4.23 -13.17 20.71
C LEU A 315 -3.61 -12.76 22.05
N SER A 316 -2.47 -13.37 22.41
CA SER A 316 -1.72 -13.01 23.61
C SER A 316 -1.28 -11.54 23.59
N GLY A 317 -0.77 -11.06 22.44
CA GLY A 317 -0.40 -9.66 22.24
C GLY A 317 -1.57 -8.70 22.42
N MET A 318 -2.73 -9.00 21.79
CA MET A 318 -3.95 -8.21 21.92
C MET A 318 -4.44 -8.15 23.36
N ILE A 319 -4.53 -9.29 24.07
CA ILE A 319 -4.92 -9.35 25.48
C ILE A 319 -3.94 -8.55 26.35
N ARG A 320 -2.64 -8.64 26.08
CA ARG A 320 -1.60 -7.95 26.84
C ARG A 320 -1.67 -6.43 26.68
N CYS A 321 -1.90 -5.90 25.49
CA CYS A 321 -1.98 -4.45 25.30
C CYS A 321 -3.36 -3.85 25.64
N SER A 322 -4.39 -4.68 25.84
CA SER A 322 -5.70 -4.24 26.32
C SER A 322 -5.66 -3.56 27.70
N PRO A 323 -6.55 -2.59 27.96
CA PRO A 323 -6.85 -2.10 29.32
C PRO A 323 -7.23 -3.24 30.27
N ILE A 324 -6.95 -3.08 31.58
CA ILE A 324 -7.10 -4.14 32.59
C ILE A 324 -8.50 -4.76 32.59
N ALA A 325 -9.55 -3.94 32.65
CA ALA A 325 -10.93 -4.43 32.67
C ALA A 325 -11.28 -5.27 31.42
N LEU A 326 -10.79 -4.84 30.25
CA LEU A 326 -11.01 -5.56 29.01
C LEU A 326 -10.21 -6.87 28.96
N ARG A 327 -8.97 -6.83 29.44
CA ARG A 327 -8.09 -8.00 29.54
C ARG A 327 -8.74 -9.08 30.40
N GLU A 328 -9.19 -8.73 31.59
CA GLU A 328 -9.84 -9.67 32.52
C GLU A 328 -11.10 -10.29 31.91
N ALA A 329 -11.93 -9.48 31.26
CA ALA A 329 -13.13 -9.95 30.57
C ALA A 329 -12.83 -10.97 29.47
N TYR A 330 -11.88 -10.68 28.56
CA TYR A 330 -11.54 -11.63 27.50
C TYR A 330 -10.81 -12.87 28.01
N VAL A 331 -9.95 -12.74 29.04
CA VAL A 331 -9.28 -13.90 29.65
C VAL A 331 -10.31 -14.86 30.23
N ALA A 332 -11.26 -14.37 31.02
CA ALA A 332 -12.33 -15.19 31.58
C ALA A 332 -13.16 -15.87 30.47
N LYS A 333 -13.62 -15.09 29.48
CA LYS A 333 -14.40 -15.57 28.35
C LYS A 333 -13.67 -16.67 27.56
N PHE A 334 -12.40 -16.47 27.23
CA PHE A 334 -11.64 -17.43 26.44
C PHE A 334 -11.19 -18.65 27.24
N GLN A 335 -10.92 -18.50 28.53
CA GLN A 335 -10.62 -19.64 29.40
C GLN A 335 -11.80 -20.61 29.49
N GLU A 336 -13.01 -20.08 29.70
CA GLU A 336 -14.25 -20.88 29.70
C GLU A 336 -14.44 -21.57 28.34
N ARG A 337 -14.38 -20.80 27.25
CA ARG A 337 -14.55 -21.31 25.89
C ARG A 337 -13.57 -22.43 25.57
N PHE A 338 -12.27 -22.20 25.78
CA PHE A 338 -11.24 -23.17 25.41
C PHE A 338 -11.28 -24.43 26.29
N THR A 339 -11.61 -24.28 27.58
CA THR A 339 -11.81 -25.42 28.47
C THR A 339 -12.97 -26.28 27.99
N LYS A 340 -14.11 -25.66 27.66
CA LYS A 340 -15.26 -26.36 27.09
C LYS A 340 -14.90 -27.10 25.80
N THR A 341 -14.20 -26.44 24.87
CA THR A 341 -13.76 -27.07 23.62
C THR A 341 -12.87 -28.29 23.86
N LEU A 342 -11.94 -28.23 24.82
CA LEU A 342 -11.07 -29.37 25.15
C LEU A 342 -11.82 -30.53 25.79
N VAL A 343 -12.81 -30.25 26.64
CA VAL A 343 -13.67 -31.28 27.25
C VAL A 343 -14.53 -31.98 26.20
N GLU A 344 -15.05 -31.23 25.22
CA GLU A 344 -15.87 -31.77 24.13
C GLU A 344 -15.05 -32.55 23.08
N ASN A 345 -13.72 -32.32 23.02
CA ASN A 345 -12.81 -32.93 22.04
C ASN A 345 -11.64 -33.66 22.73
N PRO A 346 -11.88 -34.75 23.48
CA PRO A 346 -10.83 -35.47 24.19
C PRO A 346 -9.84 -36.12 23.22
N LEU A 347 -8.58 -36.24 23.64
CA LEU A 347 -7.55 -36.92 22.84
C LEU A 347 -7.99 -38.34 22.48
N PRO A 348 -7.80 -38.78 21.22
CA PRO A 348 -8.06 -40.15 20.82
C PRO A 348 -7.29 -41.11 21.74
N LYS A 349 -7.98 -42.15 22.25
CA LYS A 349 -7.31 -43.22 23.01
C LYS A 349 -6.21 -43.82 22.12
N LYS A 350 -5.00 -43.98 22.67
CA LYS A 350 -3.86 -44.56 21.93
C LYS A 350 -4.30 -45.86 21.23
N PRO A 351 -4.02 -46.02 19.92
CA PRO A 351 -4.37 -47.26 19.23
C PRO A 351 -3.68 -48.43 19.93
N LYS A 352 -4.47 -49.47 20.25
CA LYS A 352 -4.01 -50.67 20.99
C LYS A 352 -2.89 -51.46 20.28
N ASN A 353 -2.52 -51.11 19.05
CA ASN A 353 -1.57 -51.84 18.22
C ASN A 353 -0.10 -51.37 18.30
N HIS A 354 0.25 -50.47 19.21
CA HIS A 354 1.67 -50.09 19.43
C HIS A 354 2.35 -50.76 20.64
N ILE A 355 1.72 -51.77 21.25
CA ILE A 355 2.38 -52.67 22.21
C ILE A 355 3.09 -53.77 21.40
N GLY A 356 4.20 -53.42 20.76
CA GLY A 356 4.90 -54.38 19.91
C GLY A 356 6.04 -53.84 19.05
N ARG A 357 6.76 -52.80 19.48
CA ARG A 357 8.13 -52.54 19.01
C ARG A 357 8.83 -51.66 20.04
N SER A 358 9.51 -52.31 20.97
CA SER A 358 10.61 -51.68 21.68
C SER A 358 11.70 -51.37 20.63
N SER A 359 12.00 -50.10 20.44
CA SER A 359 13.31 -49.72 19.93
C SER A 359 14.21 -49.46 21.15
N ALA A 360 14.99 -50.47 21.53
CA ALA A 360 16.39 -50.21 21.82
C ALA A 360 16.95 -49.44 20.60
N THR A 361 17.74 -48.38 20.73
CA THR A 361 18.94 -48.30 21.54
C THR A 361 19.27 -46.82 21.77
N SER A 362 19.66 -46.48 23.00
CA SER A 362 20.44 -45.28 23.29
C SER A 362 21.78 -45.36 22.56
N SER A 363 22.05 -44.46 21.62
CA SER A 363 23.40 -44.17 21.14
C SER A 363 23.81 -42.80 21.65
N ARG A 364 24.73 -42.82 22.63
CA ARG A 364 25.66 -41.72 22.93
C ARG A 364 26.52 -41.45 21.70
N THR A 365 26.65 -40.19 21.33
CA THR A 365 27.92 -39.48 21.03
C THR A 365 27.67 -38.01 21.21
#